data_AF-A0A1K1MIE9-F1
#
_entry.id   AF-A0A1K1MIE9-F1
#
_cell.length_a   1.000
_cell.length_b   1.000
_cell.length_c   1.000
_cell.angle_alpha   90.00
_cell.angle_beta   90.00
_cell.angle_gamma   90.00
#
_symmetry.space_group_name_H-M   'P 1'
#
loop_
_entity.id
_entity.type
_entity.pdbx_description
1 polymer ?
#
loop_
_entity_poly.entity_id
_entity_poly.type
_entity_poly.pdbx_seq_one_letter_code
_entity_poly.pdbx_strand_id
1 'polypeptide(L)'
;MPAENNTAVIIEGDTLVHYEGSDREFVIPDGVRVIGERAFADNMKLASITVPPSVVVIENEAFAECRALNEIHLPNTVDKIGDRAFMRCQSLISIELPMSVSDFGEGVFAYCTRLLRVELPVNIKELKSLTFEMCTCLEEIEVPDRIKLIGEGAFRGCTALSKVALSIKLEKIGKEAFKDCVSLTVIQLPHSLGFMGYDSQGAFEGCENLEMITIGDDTYFDPDCGVFVNCPKLLDIRYSHLNEDDVIRVFPAYLKKLRDRQIEWQAHKKCTYCGGDFSGVIKKVCKNCGKQKAY
;
A
#
# COMPACT_ATOMS: atom_id res chain seq x y z
N MET A 1 7.99 43.58 23.54
CA MET A 1 9.26 43.52 22.80
C MET A 1 8.88 43.31 21.35
N PRO A 2 9.22 44.21 20.40
CA PRO A 2 8.88 43.97 19.01
C PRO A 2 9.79 42.87 18.46
N ALA A 3 9.18 41.98 17.68
CA ALA A 3 9.78 40.79 17.11
C ALA A 3 11.11 41.11 16.42
N GLU A 4 12.15 40.37 16.78
CA GLU A 4 13.36 40.30 15.97
C GLU A 4 12.94 39.91 14.55
N ASN A 5 13.43 40.68 13.59
CA ASN A 5 13.26 40.43 12.17
C ASN A 5 13.89 39.06 11.87
N ASN A 6 13.11 37.98 11.94
CA ASN A 6 13.60 36.63 11.78
C ASN A 6 13.95 36.43 10.30
N THR A 7 15.19 36.75 9.93
CA THR A 7 15.74 36.63 8.57
C THR A 7 15.68 35.21 8.02
N ALA A 8 15.34 34.23 8.87
CA ALA A 8 15.24 32.84 8.50
C ALA A 8 13.92 32.48 7.80
N VAL A 9 12.89 33.34 7.82
CA VAL A 9 11.58 33.06 7.20
C VAL A 9 11.33 34.02 6.05
N ILE A 10 11.12 33.49 4.85
CA ILE A 10 10.78 34.27 3.66
C ILE A 10 9.31 34.01 3.34
N ILE A 11 8.52 35.09 3.34
CA ILE A 11 7.09 35.08 3.02
C ILE A 11 6.84 36.04 1.87
N GLU A 12 6.21 35.56 0.81
CA GLU A 12 5.78 36.35 -0.35
C GLU A 12 4.25 36.36 -0.40
N GLY A 13 3.64 37.53 -0.14
CA GLY A 13 2.18 37.62 0.00
C GLY A 13 1.69 36.81 1.21
N ASP A 14 0.90 35.77 0.95
CA ASP A 14 0.38 34.82 1.94
C ASP A 14 1.07 33.44 1.86
N THR A 15 2.18 33.35 1.13
CA THR A 15 2.93 32.10 0.93
C THR A 15 4.25 32.12 1.70
N LEU A 16 4.47 31.14 2.58
CA LEU A 16 5.79 30.89 3.17
C LEU A 16 6.62 30.15 2.13
N VAL A 17 7.53 30.86 1.46
CA VAL A 17 8.31 30.33 0.34
C VAL A 17 9.58 29.63 0.80
N HIS A 18 10.16 30.04 1.93
CA HIS A 18 11.39 29.42 2.42
C HIS A 18 11.61 29.62 3.93
N TYR A 19 12.17 28.61 4.58
CA TYR A 19 12.66 28.65 5.96
C TYR A 19 14.10 28.15 6.06
N GLU A 20 15.04 29.05 6.33
CA GLU A 20 16.48 28.77 6.53
C GLU A 20 16.85 28.57 8.00
N GLY A 21 15.86 28.57 8.89
CA GLY A 21 16.11 28.54 10.32
C GLY A 21 16.58 27.18 10.80
N SER A 22 17.23 27.18 11.96
CA SER A 22 17.80 25.98 12.56
C SER A 22 17.13 25.58 13.87
N ASP A 23 15.97 26.20 14.15
CA ASP A 23 15.20 25.95 15.36
C ASP A 23 14.68 24.51 15.35
N ARG A 24 14.62 23.91 16.54
CA ARG A 24 14.03 22.57 16.69
C ARG A 24 12.51 22.61 16.61
N GLU A 25 11.91 23.74 16.94
CA GLU A 25 10.47 23.95 16.95
C GLU A 25 10.18 25.24 16.20
N PHE A 26 9.18 25.21 15.31
CA PHE A 26 8.79 26.38 14.55
C PHE A 26 7.27 26.52 14.50
N VAL A 27 6.79 27.74 14.66
CA VAL A 27 5.37 28.09 14.51
C VAL A 27 5.26 28.96 13.26
N ILE A 28 4.53 28.47 12.26
CA ILE A 28 4.29 29.24 11.04
C ILE A 28 3.45 30.49 11.41
N PRO A 29 3.83 31.70 10.96
CA PRO A 29 3.08 32.92 11.26
C PRO A 29 1.63 32.88 10.80
N ASP A 30 0.73 33.46 11.59
CA ASP A 30 -0.67 33.64 11.21
C ASP A 30 -0.80 34.44 9.90
N GLY A 31 -1.79 34.07 9.08
CA GLY A 31 -2.04 34.71 7.78
C GLY A 31 -1.33 34.03 6.61
N VAL A 32 -0.36 33.15 6.87
CA VAL A 32 0.14 32.22 5.85
C VAL A 32 -0.99 31.30 5.41
N ARG A 33 -1.25 31.26 4.11
CA ARG A 33 -2.25 30.42 3.45
C ARG A 33 -1.63 29.24 2.71
N VAL A 34 -0.40 29.39 2.25
CA VAL A 34 0.32 28.39 1.47
C VAL A 34 1.69 28.14 2.09
N ILE A 35 2.02 26.87 2.32
CA ILE A 35 3.40 26.44 2.56
C ILE A 35 3.96 26.07 1.20
N GLY A 36 4.85 26.92 0.69
CA GLY A 36 5.34 26.86 -0.68
C GLY A 36 6.18 25.63 -0.99
N GLU A 37 6.39 25.39 -2.27
CA GLU A 37 7.24 24.31 -2.77
C GLU A 37 8.60 24.34 -2.07
N ARG A 38 8.99 23.20 -1.49
CA ARG A 38 10.27 23.02 -0.78
C ARG A 38 10.53 24.02 0.37
N ALA A 39 9.51 24.67 0.91
CA ALA A 39 9.69 25.75 1.89
C ALA A 39 10.51 25.36 3.13
N PHE A 40 10.36 24.14 3.63
CA PHE A 40 11.14 23.57 4.73
C PHE A 40 12.06 22.42 4.28
N ALA A 41 12.18 22.16 2.98
CA ALA A 41 12.91 21.00 2.48
C ALA A 41 14.36 20.96 3.01
N ASP A 42 14.85 19.75 3.25
CA ASP A 42 16.21 19.48 3.75
C ASP A 42 16.51 20.05 5.16
N ASN A 43 15.49 20.48 5.92
CA ASN A 43 15.69 20.93 7.29
C ASN A 43 15.93 19.76 8.25
N MET A 44 17.21 19.47 8.49
CA MET A 44 17.66 18.33 9.32
C MET A 44 17.53 18.56 10.83
N LYS A 45 17.06 19.74 11.28
CA LYS A 45 17.00 20.12 12.71
C LYS A 45 15.58 20.30 13.23
N LEU A 46 14.66 20.73 12.37
CA LEU A 46 13.26 20.95 12.70
C LEU A 46 12.62 19.63 13.17
N ALA A 47 12.21 19.60 14.42
CA ALA A 47 11.67 18.43 15.10
C ALA A 47 10.16 18.50 15.28
N SER A 48 9.61 19.72 15.47
CA SER A 48 8.18 19.97 15.61
C SER A 48 7.77 21.22 14.83
N ILE A 49 6.61 21.17 14.17
CA ILE A 49 6.04 22.34 13.49
C ILE A 49 4.55 22.51 13.78
N THR A 50 4.16 23.73 14.11
CA THR A 50 2.76 24.14 14.30
C THR A 50 2.29 24.92 13.07
N VAL A 51 1.27 24.39 12.39
CA VAL A 51 0.68 25.00 11.19
C VAL A 51 -0.61 25.76 11.59
N PRO A 52 -0.71 27.08 11.34
CA PRO A 52 -1.84 27.88 11.81
C PRO A 52 -3.10 27.59 10.98
N PRO A 53 -4.31 27.79 11.53
CA PRO A 53 -5.59 27.56 10.84
C PRO A 53 -5.81 28.37 9.55
N SER A 54 -4.96 29.33 9.22
CA SER A 54 -5.02 30.03 7.94
C SER A 54 -4.48 29.22 6.77
N VAL A 55 -3.66 28.19 7.02
CA VAL A 55 -3.05 27.38 5.97
C VAL A 55 -4.11 26.48 5.32
N VAL A 56 -4.14 26.55 4.00
CA VAL A 56 -5.05 25.78 3.14
C VAL A 56 -4.28 24.82 2.24
N VAL A 57 -3.07 25.20 1.81
CA VAL A 57 -2.28 24.41 0.86
C VAL A 57 -0.89 24.12 1.43
N ILE A 58 -0.47 22.87 1.32
CA ILE A 58 0.93 22.43 1.47
C ILE A 58 1.38 21.99 0.08
N GLU A 59 2.35 22.71 -0.51
CA GLU A 59 2.82 22.43 -1.86
C GLU A 59 3.82 21.27 -1.92
N ASN A 60 4.33 21.03 -3.13
CA ASN A 60 5.23 19.92 -3.42
C ASN A 60 6.50 20.01 -2.58
N GLU A 61 6.93 18.87 -2.05
CA GLU A 61 8.18 18.73 -1.29
C GLU A 61 8.33 19.70 -0.10
N ALA A 62 7.23 20.32 0.37
CA ALA A 62 7.27 21.39 1.38
C ALA A 62 8.07 21.02 2.64
N PHE A 63 8.03 19.76 3.08
CA PHE A 63 8.79 19.20 4.21
C PHE A 63 9.66 18.00 3.79
N ALA A 64 10.00 17.88 2.50
CA ALA A 64 10.83 16.78 2.04
C ALA A 64 12.20 16.77 2.73
N GLU A 65 12.70 15.60 3.10
CA GLU A 65 14.00 15.42 3.78
C GLU A 65 14.11 16.12 5.16
N CYS A 66 12.99 16.53 5.78
CA CYS A 66 12.95 16.97 7.19
C CYS A 66 13.13 15.77 8.14
N ARG A 67 14.32 15.18 8.18
CA ARG A 67 14.57 13.88 8.84
C ARG A 67 14.37 13.91 10.36
N ALA A 68 14.48 15.08 11.00
CA ALA A 68 14.25 15.23 12.44
C ALA A 68 12.77 15.45 12.80
N LEU A 69 11.92 15.79 11.82
CA LEU A 69 10.50 16.10 12.04
C LEU A 69 9.79 14.85 12.55
N ASN A 70 9.30 14.93 13.79
CA ASN A 70 8.59 13.85 14.46
C ASN A 70 7.17 14.23 14.89
N GLU A 71 6.88 15.53 14.96
CA GLU A 71 5.58 16.07 15.33
C GLU A 71 5.17 17.18 14.35
N ILE A 72 3.95 17.07 13.82
CA ILE A 72 3.34 18.12 13.00
C ILE A 72 1.84 18.13 13.27
N HIS A 73 1.32 19.32 13.56
CA HIS A 73 -0.11 19.54 13.76
C HIS A 73 -0.68 20.26 12.55
N LEU A 74 -1.47 19.55 11.74
CA LEU A 74 -2.15 20.11 10.57
C LEU A 74 -3.54 20.62 10.96
N PRO A 75 -3.92 21.86 10.57
CA PRO A 75 -5.25 22.37 10.85
C PRO A 75 -6.28 21.73 9.91
N ASN A 76 -7.54 21.70 10.34
CA ASN A 76 -8.67 21.19 9.53
C ASN A 76 -8.94 21.99 8.24
N THR A 77 -8.23 23.09 8.02
CA THR A 77 -8.35 23.95 6.84
C THR A 77 -7.51 23.50 5.65
N VAL A 78 -6.54 22.59 5.84
CA VAL A 78 -5.72 22.09 4.74
C VAL A 78 -6.57 21.25 3.78
N ASP A 79 -6.68 21.69 2.53
CA ASP A 79 -7.44 21.01 1.48
C ASP A 79 -6.55 20.24 0.48
N LYS A 80 -5.26 20.61 0.41
CA LYS A 80 -4.28 20.10 -0.53
C LYS A 80 -2.94 19.82 0.15
N ILE A 81 -2.42 18.62 -0.11
CA ILE A 81 -1.05 18.22 0.23
C ILE A 81 -0.38 17.77 -1.06
N GLY A 82 0.66 18.48 -1.47
CA GLY A 82 1.38 18.29 -2.73
C GLY A 82 2.24 17.03 -2.78
N ASP A 83 2.83 16.81 -3.94
CA ASP A 83 3.67 15.64 -4.21
C ASP A 83 4.89 15.64 -3.28
N ARG A 84 5.19 14.49 -2.69
CA ARG A 84 6.35 14.28 -1.81
C ARG A 84 6.45 15.26 -0.64
N ALA A 85 5.33 15.86 -0.22
CA ALA A 85 5.31 16.91 0.80
C ALA A 85 6.01 16.52 2.10
N PHE A 86 5.94 15.25 2.52
CA PHE A 86 6.61 14.71 3.71
C PHE A 86 7.61 13.59 3.37
N MET A 87 8.10 13.52 2.13
CA MET A 87 9.03 12.48 1.70
C MET A 87 10.27 12.49 2.61
N ARG A 88 10.68 11.32 3.11
CA ARG A 88 11.85 11.15 3.99
C ARG A 88 11.80 11.94 5.31
N CYS A 89 10.62 12.23 5.84
CA CYS A 89 10.45 12.59 7.25
C CYS A 89 10.67 11.35 8.15
N GLN A 90 11.92 10.89 8.24
CA GLN A 90 12.30 9.60 8.83
C GLN A 90 12.06 9.49 10.34
N SER A 91 11.83 10.60 11.04
CA SER A 91 11.47 10.62 12.47
C SER A 91 9.97 10.69 12.73
N LEU A 92 9.14 10.87 11.69
CA LEU A 92 7.69 10.99 11.82
C LEU A 92 7.09 9.63 12.20
N ILE A 93 6.45 9.56 13.37
CA ILE A 93 5.87 8.32 13.91
C ILE A 93 4.38 8.23 13.55
N SER A 94 3.67 9.36 13.58
CA SER A 94 2.26 9.47 13.25
C SER A 94 1.97 10.89 12.79
N ILE A 95 0.91 11.03 12.00
CA ILE A 95 0.38 12.33 11.57
C ILE A 95 -1.13 12.23 11.48
N GLU A 96 -1.80 13.24 12.00
CA GLU A 96 -3.26 13.39 11.85
C GLU A 96 -3.52 14.19 10.57
N LEU A 97 -4.08 13.51 9.56
CA LEU A 97 -4.43 14.15 8.30
C LEU A 97 -5.82 14.79 8.41
N PRO A 98 -5.97 16.06 7.96
CA PRO A 98 -7.28 16.70 7.95
C PRO A 98 -8.28 15.98 7.03
N MET A 99 -9.50 15.80 7.50
CA MET A 99 -10.58 15.15 6.73
C MET A 99 -11.02 15.96 5.50
N SER A 100 -10.70 17.25 5.47
CA SER A 100 -10.94 18.18 4.37
C SER A 100 -10.00 17.96 3.18
N VAL A 101 -8.87 17.27 3.35
CA VAL A 101 -7.92 17.01 2.27
C VAL A 101 -8.62 16.26 1.14
N SER A 102 -8.61 16.88 -0.04
CA SER A 102 -9.24 16.38 -1.26
C SER A 102 -8.27 16.21 -2.42
N ASP A 103 -7.14 16.92 -2.39
CA ASP A 103 -5.99 16.71 -3.26
C ASP A 103 -4.80 16.23 -2.42
N PHE A 104 -4.36 15.00 -2.72
CA PHE A 104 -3.31 14.32 -1.99
C PHE A 104 -2.29 13.79 -2.99
N GLY A 105 -1.06 14.28 -2.88
CA GLY A 105 0.00 14.13 -3.88
C GLY A 105 0.54 12.70 -4.06
N GLU A 106 1.39 12.55 -5.05
CA GLU A 106 2.22 11.36 -5.24
C GLU A 106 3.32 11.30 -4.18
N GLY A 107 3.61 10.13 -3.61
CA GLY A 107 4.77 9.96 -2.74
C GLY A 107 4.77 10.78 -1.45
N VAL A 108 3.61 11.25 -0.97
CA VAL A 108 3.50 12.19 0.16
C VAL A 108 4.33 11.76 1.37
N PHE A 109 4.31 10.47 1.72
CA PHE A 109 5.06 9.89 2.84
C PHE A 109 6.13 8.89 2.40
N ALA A 110 6.58 8.94 1.14
CA ALA A 110 7.61 8.05 0.67
C ALA A 110 8.85 8.12 1.57
N TYR A 111 9.37 6.97 1.99
CA TYR A 111 10.51 6.78 2.89
C TYR A 111 10.33 7.38 4.30
N CYS A 112 9.11 7.55 4.78
CA CYS A 112 8.83 7.80 6.20
C CYS A 112 8.99 6.51 7.02
N THR A 113 10.23 6.05 7.19
CA THR A 113 10.57 4.72 7.71
C THR A 113 10.11 4.43 9.14
N ARG A 114 9.72 5.45 9.91
CA ARG A 114 9.20 5.32 11.28
C ARG A 114 7.68 5.54 11.40
N LEU A 115 7.00 5.86 10.30
CA LEU A 115 5.56 6.07 10.30
C LEU A 115 4.87 4.75 10.64
N LEU A 116 4.20 4.72 11.79
CA LEU A 116 3.58 3.52 12.35
C LEU A 116 2.13 3.36 11.88
N ARG A 117 1.40 4.48 11.83
CA ARG A 117 -0.02 4.54 11.48
C ARG A 117 -0.35 5.88 10.83
N VAL A 118 -1.38 5.85 9.99
CA VAL A 118 -1.92 7.03 9.32
C VAL A 118 -3.38 6.76 8.96
N GLU A 119 -4.26 7.69 9.30
CA GLU A 119 -5.64 7.67 8.84
C GLU A 119 -5.74 8.44 7.53
N LEU A 120 -6.21 7.79 6.46
CA LEU A 120 -6.33 8.42 5.15
C LEU A 120 -7.49 9.43 5.12
N PRO A 121 -7.35 10.58 4.44
CA PRO A 121 -8.46 11.51 4.25
C PRO A 121 -9.60 10.84 3.49
N VAL A 122 -10.84 11.06 3.93
CA VAL A 122 -12.00 10.37 3.33
C VAL A 122 -12.41 10.90 1.97
N ASN A 123 -11.92 12.08 1.56
CA ASN A 123 -12.36 12.76 0.34
C ASN A 123 -11.47 12.49 -0.88
N ILE A 124 -10.34 11.78 -0.72
CA ILE A 124 -9.47 11.43 -1.84
C ILE A 124 -10.08 10.29 -2.67
N LYS A 125 -9.90 10.37 -3.99
CA LYS A 125 -10.45 9.40 -4.95
C LYS A 125 -9.45 8.32 -5.34
N GLU A 126 -8.18 8.57 -5.10
CA GLU A 126 -7.07 7.72 -5.48
C GLU A 126 -6.00 7.86 -4.39
N LEU A 127 -5.37 6.75 -4.05
CA LEU A 127 -4.11 6.75 -3.35
C LEU A 127 -3.00 6.75 -4.40
N LYS A 128 -2.39 7.91 -4.66
CA LYS A 128 -1.44 8.08 -5.77
C LYS A 128 -0.19 7.20 -5.60
N SER A 129 0.58 7.08 -6.67
CA SER A 129 1.80 6.27 -6.70
C SER A 129 2.75 6.62 -5.56
N LEU A 130 3.49 5.62 -5.08
CA LEU A 130 4.58 5.74 -4.10
C LEU A 130 4.19 6.36 -2.74
N THR A 131 2.91 6.61 -2.47
CA THR A 131 2.44 7.41 -1.32
C THR A 131 3.10 7.01 0.01
N PHE A 132 3.23 5.72 0.27
CA PHE A 132 3.87 5.13 1.45
C PHE A 132 5.03 4.21 1.07
N GLU A 133 5.67 4.41 -0.08
CA GLU A 133 6.84 3.62 -0.47
C GLU A 133 7.86 3.61 0.68
N MET A 134 8.37 2.44 1.05
CA MET A 134 9.40 2.24 2.06
C MET A 134 9.03 2.80 3.46
N CYS A 135 7.73 2.92 3.77
CA CYS A 135 7.25 3.10 5.14
C CYS A 135 7.38 1.79 5.93
N THR A 136 8.62 1.42 6.25
CA THR A 136 8.99 0.10 6.81
C THR A 136 8.36 -0.25 8.15
N CYS A 137 7.87 0.75 8.90
CA CYS A 137 7.17 0.58 10.18
C CYS A 137 5.64 0.67 10.08
N LEU A 138 5.05 0.93 8.90
CA LEU A 138 3.60 1.04 8.76
C LEU A 138 2.97 -0.35 8.97
N GLU A 139 2.19 -0.53 10.02
CA GLU A 139 1.67 -1.85 10.43
C GLU A 139 0.31 -2.18 9.84
N GLU A 140 -0.56 -1.18 9.72
CA GLU A 140 -1.93 -1.32 9.25
C GLU A 140 -2.39 -0.13 8.42
N ILE A 141 -3.29 -0.41 7.47
CA ILE A 141 -3.95 0.62 6.66
C ILE A 141 -5.39 0.23 6.38
N GLU A 142 -6.28 1.21 6.52
CA GLU A 142 -7.66 1.14 6.05
C GLU A 142 -7.82 2.05 4.83
N VAL A 143 -8.32 1.49 3.73
CA VAL A 143 -8.55 2.22 2.47
C VAL A 143 -10.00 2.72 2.45
N PRO A 144 -10.25 4.04 2.50
CA PRO A 144 -11.60 4.59 2.50
C PRO A 144 -12.41 4.28 1.24
N ASP A 145 -13.73 4.28 1.39
CA ASP A 145 -14.70 3.92 0.34
C ASP A 145 -14.69 4.78 -0.94
N ARG A 146 -14.11 5.97 -0.88
CA ARG A 146 -13.98 6.86 -2.04
C ARG A 146 -12.78 6.53 -2.91
N ILE A 147 -11.81 5.78 -2.40
CA ILE A 147 -10.61 5.42 -3.13
C ILE A 147 -10.94 4.31 -4.14
N LYS A 148 -10.76 4.64 -5.42
CA LYS A 148 -11.02 3.73 -6.55
C LYS A 148 -9.76 3.09 -7.11
N LEU A 149 -8.61 3.70 -6.85
CA LEU A 149 -7.32 3.25 -7.35
C LEU A 149 -6.27 3.36 -6.23
N ILE A 150 -5.50 2.29 -6.04
CA ILE A 150 -4.21 2.30 -5.36
C ILE A 150 -3.14 2.34 -6.44
N GLY A 151 -2.35 3.41 -6.48
CA GLY A 151 -1.34 3.68 -7.50
C GLY A 151 -0.13 2.75 -7.44
N GLU A 152 0.77 2.95 -8.40
CA GLU A 152 2.00 2.18 -8.53
C GLU A 152 2.87 2.31 -7.28
N GLY A 153 3.32 1.18 -6.73
CA GLY A 153 4.24 1.17 -5.59
C GLY A 153 3.75 1.88 -4.32
N ALA A 154 2.43 2.13 -4.19
CA ALA A 154 1.88 2.95 -3.12
C ALA A 154 2.27 2.48 -1.71
N PHE A 155 2.48 1.18 -1.50
CA PHE A 155 2.97 0.55 -0.27
C PHE A 155 4.20 -0.34 -0.53
N ARG A 156 4.95 -0.10 -1.61
CA ARG A 156 6.15 -0.88 -1.95
C ARG A 156 7.14 -0.84 -0.78
N GLY A 157 7.59 -1.99 -0.29
CA GLY A 157 8.56 -2.09 0.80
C GLY A 157 8.01 -1.73 2.18
N CYS A 158 6.69 -1.67 2.38
CA CYS A 158 6.08 -1.57 3.70
C CYS A 158 6.22 -2.89 4.46
N THR A 159 7.43 -3.20 4.92
CA THR A 159 7.79 -4.52 5.44
C THR A 159 7.04 -4.93 6.71
N ALA A 160 6.54 -3.96 7.51
CA ALA A 160 5.73 -4.23 8.70
C ALA A 160 4.22 -4.33 8.42
N LEU A 161 3.77 -4.03 7.20
CA LEU A 161 2.35 -3.95 6.85
C LEU A 161 1.75 -5.35 6.87
N SER A 162 0.98 -5.62 7.91
CA SER A 162 0.41 -6.95 8.19
C SER A 162 -1.11 -6.96 8.05
N LYS A 163 -1.76 -5.81 8.18
CA LYS A 163 -3.21 -5.65 8.05
C LYS A 163 -3.56 -4.61 7.00
N VAL A 164 -4.25 -5.04 5.96
CA VAL A 164 -4.75 -4.17 4.90
C VAL A 164 -6.25 -4.38 4.77
N ALA A 165 -7.02 -3.36 5.09
CA ALA A 165 -8.46 -3.34 4.86
C ALA A 165 -8.74 -2.58 3.55
N LEU A 166 -8.97 -3.31 2.46
CA LEU A 166 -9.37 -2.74 1.18
C LEU A 166 -10.86 -2.39 1.18
N SER A 167 -11.24 -1.25 0.59
CA SER A 167 -12.65 -0.93 0.38
C SER A 167 -13.29 -1.90 -0.61
N ILE A 168 -14.56 -2.25 -0.38
CA ILE A 168 -15.40 -3.00 -1.32
C ILE A 168 -15.66 -2.25 -2.64
N LYS A 169 -15.39 -0.94 -2.68
CA LYS A 169 -15.56 -0.08 -3.86
C LYS A 169 -14.28 0.15 -4.63
N LEU A 170 -13.15 -0.43 -4.19
CA LEU A 170 -11.86 -0.32 -4.86
C LEU A 170 -11.93 -1.01 -6.23
N GLU A 171 -11.56 -0.30 -7.28
CA GLU A 171 -11.67 -0.79 -8.65
C GLU A 171 -10.33 -1.26 -9.19
N LYS A 172 -9.21 -0.67 -8.75
CA LYS A 172 -7.89 -0.94 -9.34
C LYS A 172 -6.75 -0.94 -8.32
N ILE A 173 -5.79 -1.84 -8.53
CA ILE A 173 -4.47 -1.85 -7.87
C ILE A 173 -3.38 -1.77 -8.94
N GLY A 174 -2.48 -0.80 -8.79
CA GLY A 174 -1.33 -0.59 -9.65
C GLY A 174 -0.20 -1.59 -9.43
N LYS A 175 0.72 -1.64 -10.39
CA LYS A 175 1.91 -2.50 -10.32
C LYS A 175 2.75 -2.18 -9.08
N GLU A 176 3.35 -3.21 -8.51
CA GLU A 176 4.16 -3.14 -7.30
C GLU A 176 3.49 -2.49 -6.07
N ALA A 177 2.17 -2.26 -6.08
CA ALA A 177 1.49 -1.48 -5.05
C ALA A 177 1.76 -1.99 -3.62
N PHE A 178 1.90 -3.30 -3.43
CA PHE A 178 2.23 -3.97 -2.18
C PHE A 178 3.48 -4.86 -2.33
N LYS A 179 4.37 -4.52 -3.28
CA LYS A 179 5.61 -5.28 -3.47
C LYS A 179 6.44 -5.28 -2.19
N ASP A 180 7.02 -6.42 -1.83
CA ASP A 180 7.85 -6.61 -0.63
C ASP A 180 7.14 -6.25 0.70
N CYS A 181 5.80 -6.33 0.75
CA CYS A 181 5.03 -6.29 2.00
C CYS A 181 5.16 -7.63 2.75
N VAL A 182 6.36 -7.93 3.23
CA VAL A 182 6.72 -9.25 3.76
C VAL A 182 5.95 -9.68 5.00
N SER A 183 5.34 -8.77 5.77
CA SER A 183 4.52 -9.12 6.95
C SER A 183 3.07 -9.43 6.63
N LEU A 184 2.62 -9.22 5.39
CA LEU A 184 1.25 -9.48 4.97
C LEU A 184 1.01 -11.00 4.88
N THR A 185 0.08 -11.52 5.67
CA THR A 185 -0.23 -12.97 5.73
C THR A 185 -1.57 -13.33 5.08
N VAL A 186 -2.52 -12.42 5.12
CA VAL A 186 -3.87 -12.59 4.55
C VAL A 186 -4.28 -11.32 3.83
N ILE A 187 -4.90 -11.44 2.67
CA ILE A 187 -5.60 -10.33 2.04
C ILE A 187 -6.94 -10.74 1.43
N GLN A 188 -7.93 -9.86 1.57
CA GLN A 188 -9.24 -9.99 0.95
C GLN A 188 -9.32 -9.02 -0.22
N LEU A 189 -9.39 -9.54 -1.44
CA LEU A 189 -9.58 -8.75 -2.63
C LEU A 189 -11.09 -8.51 -2.83
N PRO A 190 -11.53 -7.24 -2.98
CA PRO A 190 -12.94 -6.92 -3.21
C PRO A 190 -13.44 -7.40 -4.59
N HIS A 191 -14.76 -7.31 -4.78
CA HIS A 191 -15.41 -7.63 -6.05
C HIS A 191 -15.03 -6.63 -7.15
N SER A 192 -15.07 -7.07 -8.40
CA SER A 192 -14.82 -6.25 -9.59
C SER A 192 -13.45 -5.54 -9.60
N LEU A 193 -12.47 -6.08 -8.88
CA LEU A 193 -11.14 -5.50 -8.78
C LEU A 193 -10.32 -5.82 -10.03
N GLY A 194 -9.68 -4.81 -10.62
CA GLY A 194 -8.71 -4.97 -11.71
C GLY A 194 -7.27 -4.74 -11.24
N PHE A 195 -6.33 -5.43 -11.88
CA PHE A 195 -4.90 -5.17 -11.70
C PHE A 195 -4.34 -4.42 -12.92
N MET A 196 -3.52 -3.40 -12.70
CA MET A 196 -2.83 -2.66 -13.75
C MET A 196 -1.33 -2.99 -13.69
N GLY A 197 -0.82 -3.76 -14.66
CA GLY A 197 0.60 -4.08 -14.71
C GLY A 197 1.05 -4.57 -16.08
N TYR A 198 2.32 -4.33 -16.39
CA TYR A 198 3.04 -4.84 -17.55
C TYR A 198 4.39 -5.39 -17.07
N ASP A 199 4.98 -6.35 -17.80
CA ASP A 199 6.36 -6.80 -17.61
C ASP A 199 6.71 -7.37 -16.22
N SER A 200 5.95 -8.38 -15.75
CA SER A 200 6.27 -9.18 -14.56
C SER A 200 6.31 -8.45 -13.21
N GLN A 201 5.95 -7.16 -13.16
CA GLN A 201 5.90 -6.35 -11.92
C GLN A 201 4.58 -6.60 -11.18
N GLY A 202 4.60 -7.56 -10.26
CA GLY A 202 3.41 -7.98 -9.52
C GLY A 202 2.98 -6.97 -8.46
N ALA A 203 1.67 -6.71 -8.35
CA ALA A 203 1.14 -5.85 -7.29
C ALA A 203 1.46 -6.36 -5.87
N PHE A 204 1.59 -7.67 -5.69
CA PHE A 204 1.96 -8.33 -4.43
C PHE A 204 3.26 -9.14 -4.58
N GLU A 205 4.13 -8.74 -5.51
CA GLU A 205 5.41 -9.44 -5.71
C GLU A 205 6.23 -9.43 -4.41
N GLY A 206 6.82 -10.56 -4.01
CA GLY A 206 7.69 -10.62 -2.84
C GLY A 206 6.96 -10.53 -1.50
N CYS A 207 5.62 -10.68 -1.47
CA CYS A 207 4.89 -10.89 -0.22
C CYS A 207 5.16 -12.30 0.35
N GLU A 208 6.37 -12.50 0.90
CA GLU A 208 6.92 -13.82 1.22
C GLU A 208 6.10 -14.61 2.26
N ASN A 209 5.42 -13.90 3.17
CA ASN A 209 4.58 -14.51 4.20
C ASN A 209 3.10 -14.55 3.87
N LEU A 210 2.68 -14.16 2.66
CA LEU A 210 1.29 -14.22 2.27
C LEU A 210 0.86 -15.69 2.13
N GLU A 211 -0.10 -16.12 2.96
CA GLU A 211 -0.53 -17.51 3.09
C GLU A 211 -1.88 -17.76 2.43
N MET A 212 -2.81 -16.82 2.61
CA MET A 212 -4.18 -16.93 2.16
C MET A 212 -4.65 -15.67 1.43
N ILE A 213 -5.40 -15.89 0.35
CA ILE A 213 -6.24 -14.83 -0.23
C ILE A 213 -7.68 -15.29 -0.42
N THR A 214 -8.59 -14.31 -0.35
CA THR A 214 -9.97 -14.45 -0.83
C THR A 214 -10.20 -13.48 -1.97
N ILE A 215 -10.78 -13.97 -3.07
CA ILE A 215 -10.99 -13.21 -4.30
C ILE A 215 -12.48 -12.94 -4.47
N GLY A 216 -12.89 -11.67 -4.45
CA GLY A 216 -14.26 -11.25 -4.74
C GLY A 216 -14.63 -11.51 -6.20
N ASP A 217 -15.91 -11.75 -6.46
CA ASP A 217 -16.44 -12.03 -7.80
C ASP A 217 -16.07 -10.94 -8.81
N ASP A 218 -15.93 -11.33 -10.08
CA ASP A 218 -15.57 -10.45 -11.20
C ASP A 218 -14.20 -9.76 -11.07
N THR A 219 -13.32 -10.26 -10.20
CA THR A 219 -11.93 -9.79 -10.12
C THR A 219 -11.19 -10.19 -11.40
N TYR A 220 -10.58 -9.22 -12.06
CA TYR A 220 -9.85 -9.39 -13.31
C TYR A 220 -8.34 -9.29 -13.09
N PHE A 221 -7.63 -10.35 -13.46
CA PHE A 221 -6.17 -10.40 -13.46
C PHE A 221 -5.66 -10.18 -14.89
N ASP A 222 -4.88 -9.11 -15.10
CA ASP A 222 -4.25 -8.86 -16.40
C ASP A 222 -3.38 -10.07 -16.83
N PRO A 223 -3.50 -10.54 -18.09
CA PRO A 223 -2.70 -11.61 -18.68
C PRO A 223 -1.19 -11.50 -18.55
N ASP A 224 -0.65 -10.29 -18.45
CA ASP A 224 0.79 -10.05 -18.41
C ASP A 224 1.28 -9.68 -17.00
N CYS A 225 0.38 -9.68 -16.02
CA CYS A 225 0.69 -9.27 -14.65
C CYS A 225 0.99 -10.47 -13.73
N GLY A 226 2.25 -10.56 -13.30
CA GLY A 226 2.73 -11.53 -12.31
C GLY A 226 2.32 -11.17 -10.88
N VAL A 227 1.02 -10.97 -10.62
CA VAL A 227 0.49 -10.33 -9.39
C VAL A 227 1.10 -10.89 -8.09
N PHE A 228 1.25 -12.20 -7.96
CA PHE A 228 1.78 -12.87 -6.77
C PHE A 228 3.08 -13.65 -7.04
N VAL A 229 3.96 -13.09 -7.88
CA VAL A 229 5.32 -13.63 -8.07
C VAL A 229 6.09 -13.55 -6.75
N ASN A 230 6.94 -14.54 -6.47
CA ASN A 230 7.72 -14.62 -5.22
C ASN A 230 6.88 -14.63 -3.92
N CYS A 231 5.67 -15.21 -3.97
CA CYS A 231 4.83 -15.50 -2.79
C CYS A 231 4.84 -17.00 -2.45
N PRO A 232 5.94 -17.58 -1.92
CA PRO A 232 6.10 -19.03 -1.75
C PRO A 232 5.13 -19.67 -0.77
N LYS A 233 4.59 -18.91 0.19
CA LYS A 233 3.64 -19.39 1.20
C LYS A 233 2.18 -19.28 0.77
N LEU A 234 1.90 -18.67 -0.39
CA LEU A 234 0.55 -18.44 -0.88
C LEU A 234 -0.03 -19.74 -1.44
N LEU A 235 -0.70 -20.49 -0.56
CA LEU A 235 -1.10 -21.87 -0.79
C LEU A 235 -2.59 -22.14 -0.51
N ASP A 236 -3.32 -21.16 0.05
CA ASP A 236 -4.77 -21.17 0.26
C ASP A 236 -5.43 -20.05 -0.57
N ILE A 237 -6.03 -20.41 -1.71
CA ILE A 237 -6.71 -19.48 -2.61
C ILE A 237 -8.20 -19.79 -2.60
N ARG A 238 -9.01 -18.80 -2.21
CA ARG A 238 -10.47 -18.91 -2.24
C ARG A 238 -11.03 -18.08 -3.39
N TYR A 239 -11.59 -18.77 -4.39
CA TYR A 239 -12.13 -18.16 -5.60
C TYR A 239 -13.36 -18.92 -6.12
N SER A 240 -14.26 -18.21 -6.81
CA SER A 240 -15.50 -18.74 -7.38
C SER A 240 -15.48 -18.82 -8.91
N HIS A 241 -14.67 -18.00 -9.59
CA HIS A 241 -14.81 -17.67 -11.01
C HIS A 241 -13.51 -17.77 -11.83
N LEU A 242 -12.38 -18.16 -11.25
CA LEU A 242 -11.12 -18.30 -11.99
C LEU A 242 -11.08 -19.58 -12.84
N ASN A 243 -10.61 -19.44 -14.07
CA ASN A 243 -10.29 -20.57 -14.94
C ASN A 243 -8.89 -21.13 -14.64
N GLU A 244 -8.53 -22.24 -15.29
CA GLU A 244 -7.25 -22.92 -15.05
C GLU A 244 -6.04 -22.08 -15.47
N ASP A 245 -6.15 -21.32 -16.58
CA ASP A 245 -5.07 -20.47 -17.09
C ASP A 245 -4.75 -19.32 -16.13
N ASP A 246 -5.78 -18.68 -15.57
CA ASP A 246 -5.63 -17.63 -14.55
C ASP A 246 -4.97 -18.19 -13.29
N VAL A 247 -5.36 -19.39 -12.84
CA VAL A 247 -4.74 -20.02 -11.67
C VAL A 247 -3.27 -20.34 -11.92
N ILE A 248 -2.94 -20.85 -13.11
CA ILE A 248 -1.56 -21.19 -13.50
C ILE A 248 -0.66 -19.96 -13.50
N ARG A 249 -1.14 -18.84 -14.06
CA ARG A 249 -0.38 -17.61 -14.20
C ARG A 249 -0.25 -16.87 -12.86
N VAL A 250 -1.37 -16.66 -12.18
CA VAL A 250 -1.46 -15.73 -11.06
C VAL A 250 -0.91 -16.34 -9.77
N PHE A 251 -0.93 -17.66 -9.61
CA PHE A 251 -0.51 -18.34 -8.37
C PHE A 251 0.57 -19.41 -8.57
N PRO A 252 1.83 -19.02 -8.86
CA PRO A 252 2.92 -19.95 -9.14
C PRO A 252 3.20 -20.96 -8.02
N ALA A 253 3.17 -20.51 -6.75
CA ALA A 253 3.41 -21.34 -5.58
C ALA A 253 2.30 -22.38 -5.36
N TYR A 254 1.05 -21.95 -5.48
CA TYR A 254 -0.12 -22.82 -5.41
C TYR A 254 -0.09 -23.90 -6.50
N LEU A 255 0.25 -23.54 -7.74
CA LEU A 255 0.38 -24.48 -8.85
C LEU A 255 1.48 -25.52 -8.60
N LYS A 256 2.64 -25.10 -8.08
CA LYS A 256 3.70 -26.03 -7.69
C LYS A 256 3.20 -27.05 -6.66
N LYS A 257 2.52 -26.62 -5.60
CA LYS A 257 1.90 -27.50 -4.59
C LYS A 257 0.86 -28.46 -5.19
N LEU A 258 0.10 -28.05 -6.20
CA LEU A 258 -0.84 -28.95 -6.89
C LEU A 258 -0.12 -30.03 -7.70
N ARG A 259 0.96 -29.66 -8.42
CA ARG A 259 1.78 -30.61 -9.19
C ARG A 259 2.49 -31.62 -8.30
N ASP A 260 3.03 -31.18 -7.18
CA ASP A 260 3.70 -32.08 -6.22
C ASP A 260 2.70 -33.10 -5.65
N ARG A 261 1.50 -32.65 -5.27
CA ARG A 261 0.39 -33.54 -4.85
C ARG A 261 -0.05 -34.49 -5.96
N GLN A 262 -0.02 -34.05 -7.22
CA GLN A 262 -0.32 -34.91 -8.35
C GLN A 262 0.72 -36.02 -8.52
N ILE A 263 2.02 -35.72 -8.40
CA ILE A 263 3.10 -36.73 -8.46
C ILE A 263 2.93 -37.76 -7.34
N GLU A 264 2.73 -37.31 -6.10
CA GLU A 264 2.44 -38.19 -4.96
C GLU A 264 1.19 -39.05 -5.20
N TRP A 265 0.12 -38.45 -5.72
CA TRP A 265 -1.10 -39.18 -6.07
C TRP A 265 -0.84 -40.22 -7.17
N GLN A 266 -0.05 -39.89 -8.18
CA GLN A 266 0.28 -40.81 -9.27
C GLN A 266 1.06 -42.03 -8.78
N ALA A 267 1.89 -41.90 -7.74
CA ALA A 267 2.56 -43.02 -7.08
C ALA A 267 1.58 -44.00 -6.39
N HIS A 268 0.36 -43.56 -6.08
CA HIS A 268 -0.64 -44.33 -5.33
C HIS A 268 -1.94 -44.60 -6.13
N LYS A 269 -1.83 -44.81 -7.46
CA LYS A 269 -2.95 -44.85 -8.42
C LYS A 269 -3.97 -45.98 -8.27
N LYS A 270 -3.66 -47.05 -7.52
CA LYS A 270 -4.52 -48.23 -7.45
C LYS A 270 -5.61 -48.06 -6.38
N CYS A 271 -6.86 -48.24 -6.77
CA CYS A 271 -7.98 -48.37 -5.83
C CYS A 271 -7.77 -49.61 -4.96
N THR A 272 -7.77 -49.42 -3.64
CA THR A 272 -7.61 -50.51 -2.66
C THR A 272 -8.76 -51.52 -2.70
N TYR A 273 -9.94 -51.12 -3.20
CA TYR A 273 -11.13 -51.98 -3.28
C TYR A 273 -11.21 -52.83 -4.55
N CYS A 274 -10.76 -52.31 -5.70
CA CYS A 274 -10.95 -52.99 -6.99
C CYS A 274 -9.72 -53.01 -7.89
N GLY A 275 -8.60 -52.45 -7.46
CA GLY A 275 -7.37 -52.35 -8.25
C GLY A 275 -7.44 -51.42 -9.47
N GLY A 276 -8.58 -50.75 -9.69
CA GLY A 276 -8.80 -49.81 -10.79
C GLY A 276 -8.20 -48.43 -10.53
N ASP A 277 -7.98 -47.66 -11.60
CA ASP A 277 -7.35 -46.33 -11.51
C ASP A 277 -8.33 -45.25 -11.00
N PHE A 278 -7.81 -44.20 -10.37
CA PHE A 278 -8.58 -43.02 -9.96
C PHE A 278 -8.64 -41.93 -11.05
N SER A 279 -9.68 -41.09 -11.05
CA SER A 279 -9.86 -39.94 -11.95
C SER A 279 -9.47 -38.61 -11.29
N GLY A 280 -8.51 -37.91 -11.91
CA GLY A 280 -8.11 -36.55 -11.57
C GLY A 280 -7.49 -36.37 -10.17
N VAL A 281 -6.90 -35.19 -9.94
CA VAL A 281 -6.27 -34.83 -8.65
C VAL A 281 -7.32 -34.34 -7.63
N ILE A 282 -8.41 -33.74 -8.12
CA ILE A 282 -9.41 -33.03 -7.31
C ILE A 282 -10.52 -33.97 -6.81
N LYS A 283 -11.18 -34.71 -7.71
CA LYS A 283 -12.35 -35.53 -7.34
C LYS A 283 -11.98 -36.88 -6.70
N LYS A 284 -10.76 -37.42 -6.96
CA LYS A 284 -10.22 -38.67 -6.38
C LYS A 284 -11.21 -39.85 -6.36
N VAL A 285 -11.97 -40.03 -7.45
CA VAL A 285 -12.97 -41.11 -7.60
C VAL A 285 -12.39 -42.27 -8.42
N CYS A 286 -12.56 -43.51 -7.98
CA CYS A 286 -12.13 -44.67 -8.76
C CYS A 286 -12.95 -44.78 -10.05
N LYS A 287 -12.29 -44.87 -11.20
CA LYS A 287 -12.92 -45.02 -12.52
C LYS A 287 -13.71 -46.31 -12.68
N ASN A 288 -13.35 -47.34 -11.92
CA ASN A 288 -13.95 -48.68 -12.05
C ASN A 288 -15.11 -48.91 -11.07
N CYS A 289 -14.95 -48.52 -9.80
CA CYS A 289 -15.97 -48.79 -8.77
C CYS A 289 -16.65 -47.53 -8.19
N GLY A 290 -16.31 -46.33 -8.67
CA GLY A 290 -16.92 -45.08 -8.21
C GLY A 290 -16.61 -44.68 -6.76
N LYS A 291 -15.78 -45.44 -6.05
CA LYS A 291 -15.43 -45.14 -4.66
C LYS A 291 -14.44 -43.98 -4.57
N GLN A 292 -14.66 -43.06 -3.63
CA GLN A 292 -13.68 -42.05 -3.25
C GLN A 292 -12.51 -42.68 -2.50
N LYS A 293 -11.30 -42.14 -2.70
CA LYS A 293 -10.12 -42.57 -1.96
C LYS A 293 -10.19 -42.07 -0.51
N ALA A 294 -10.49 -42.97 0.43
CA ALA A 294 -10.33 -42.70 1.87
C ALA A 294 -8.84 -42.81 2.24
N TYR A 295 -8.34 -41.87 3.03
CA TYR A 295 -7.01 -41.94 3.65
C TYR A 295 -7.04 -42.86 4.87
#